data_AF-A0A1G2X8E4-F1
#
_entry.id   AF-A0A1G2X8E4-F1
#
_cell.length_a   1.000
_cell.length_b   1.000
_cell.length_c   1.000
_cell.angle_alpha   90.00
_cell.angle_beta   90.00
_cell.angle_gamma   90.00
#
_symmetry.space_group_name_H-M   'P 1'
#
loop_
_entity.id
_entity.type
_entity.pdbx_description
1 polymer ?
#
loop_
_entity_poly.entity_id
_entity_poly.type
_entity_poly.pdbx_seq_one_letter_code
_entity_poly.pdbx_strand_id
1 'polypeptide(L)'
;MKSISKKITFYCDKLIIGLLLASVIIIPLFFDIRLYSVFDLSKVMALYLLTIAILVVWSVTLIFKHDFKFSHTAIDISLLAFIFVFVISSVLSINPIMSLFGTYKRFEGLTATLCYIFLFYATVNFVTTRKRLYLLVIAIVAGATASSIYGIAQHLGFDIFKWSSFEARRVFSTFGNPVFFSAYLVMTLPLAVALFLRYSFQQKEAVSKSVHFLWIFFVLSAIIYTTFWLTNTRACFVALLGGLSPLLILIFKKQTTERYKFLILVISFVLIGIFFNVRHETSVIKHFAADLQTTNNPPASPFKKEGMESVPISLKQQTHQRPWFANKFSVAGSSFSRIFQYLAATRIIKDYPALGIGPDTIGIVYQKNLAKVFSSIESDKGFPFPRQDRIHNDVLDTAVTRGIFGLGTYIWLLTAFSV
;
A
#
# COMPACT_ATOMS: atom_id res chain seq x y z
N MET A 1 -36.80 20.24 -22.83
CA MET A 1 -35.85 20.24 -21.68
C MET A 1 -35.66 18.86 -21.04
N LYS A 2 -36.72 18.13 -20.63
CA LYS A 2 -36.58 16.80 -19.98
C LYS A 2 -35.79 15.74 -20.79
N SER A 3 -35.97 15.68 -22.11
CA SER A 3 -35.24 14.73 -22.99
C SER A 3 -33.72 15.04 -23.06
N ILE A 4 -33.35 16.32 -23.05
CA ILE A 4 -31.94 16.76 -23.11
C ILE A 4 -31.25 16.47 -21.77
N SER A 5 -31.88 16.82 -20.64
CA SER A 5 -31.35 16.48 -19.29
C SER A 5 -31.15 14.97 -19.12
N LYS A 6 -32.09 14.14 -19.60
CA LYS A 6 -31.95 12.68 -19.58
C LYS A 6 -30.79 12.16 -20.43
N LYS A 7 -30.53 12.76 -21.60
CA LYS A 7 -29.36 12.41 -22.43
C LYS A 7 -28.06 12.83 -21.76
N ILE A 8 -27.97 14.06 -21.23
CA ILE A 8 -26.78 14.56 -20.54
C ILE A 8 -26.42 13.65 -19.36
N THR A 9 -27.37 13.39 -18.47
CA THR A 9 -27.16 12.54 -17.28
C THR A 9 -26.73 11.12 -17.64
N PHE A 10 -27.24 10.56 -18.74
CA PHE A 10 -26.80 9.25 -19.26
C PHE A 10 -25.33 9.25 -19.71
N TYR A 11 -24.88 10.29 -20.41
CA TYR A 11 -23.48 10.40 -20.82
C TYR A 11 -22.56 10.70 -19.63
N CYS A 12 -22.97 11.55 -18.69
CA CYS A 12 -22.22 11.82 -17.47
C CYS A 12 -22.02 10.55 -16.63
N ASP A 13 -23.05 9.73 -16.45
CA ASP A 13 -22.94 8.45 -15.73
C ASP A 13 -21.93 7.51 -16.40
N LYS A 14 -21.97 7.37 -17.73
CA LYS A 14 -20.97 6.58 -18.48
C LYS A 14 -19.56 7.14 -18.35
N LEU A 15 -19.41 8.46 -18.40
CA LEU A 15 -18.12 9.13 -18.31
C LEU A 15 -17.52 8.96 -16.91
N ILE A 16 -18.32 9.09 -15.84
CA ILE A 16 -17.87 8.86 -14.46
C ILE A 16 -17.38 7.43 -14.28
N ILE A 17 -18.10 6.44 -14.79
CA ILE A 17 -17.66 5.04 -14.74
C ILE A 17 -16.35 4.88 -15.51
N GLY A 18 -16.25 5.44 -16.72
CA GLY A 18 -15.03 5.42 -17.52
C GLY A 18 -13.84 6.01 -16.79
N LEU A 19 -14.02 7.15 -16.11
CA LEU A 19 -13.00 7.80 -15.30
C LEU A 19 -12.62 6.96 -14.07
N LEU A 20 -13.58 6.32 -13.38
CA LEU A 20 -13.29 5.41 -12.26
C LEU A 20 -12.47 4.20 -12.71
N LEU A 21 -12.82 3.60 -13.85
CA LEU A 21 -12.05 2.50 -14.45
C LEU A 21 -10.65 2.98 -14.87
N ALA A 22 -10.54 4.19 -15.41
CA ALA A 22 -9.26 4.80 -15.77
C ALA A 22 -8.40 5.04 -14.52
N SER A 23 -8.97 5.52 -13.40
CA SER A 23 -8.23 5.77 -12.16
C SER A 23 -7.51 4.54 -11.62
N VAL A 24 -8.17 3.38 -11.60
CA VAL A 24 -7.58 2.13 -11.08
C VAL A 24 -6.52 1.52 -12.02
N ILE A 25 -6.39 2.02 -13.26
CA ILE A 25 -5.39 1.59 -14.24
C ILE A 25 -4.26 2.62 -14.33
N ILE A 26 -4.59 3.88 -14.53
CA ILE A 26 -3.66 4.97 -14.79
C ILE A 26 -2.82 5.25 -13.54
N ILE A 27 -3.42 5.36 -12.35
CA ILE A 27 -2.66 5.76 -11.15
C ILE A 27 -1.54 4.74 -10.84
N PRO A 28 -1.77 3.42 -10.81
CA PRO A 28 -0.69 2.45 -10.61
C PRO A 28 0.40 2.50 -11.69
N LEU A 29 0.05 2.74 -12.96
CA LEU A 29 0.96 2.66 -14.09
C LEU A 29 1.70 3.97 -14.39
N PHE A 30 1.15 5.11 -13.98
CA PHE A 30 1.66 6.41 -14.36
C PHE A 30 2.87 6.83 -13.52
N PHE A 31 3.89 7.32 -14.23
CA PHE A 31 5.06 8.01 -13.69
C PHE A 31 5.65 8.92 -14.78
N ASP A 32 6.27 10.02 -14.38
CA ASP A 32 6.95 10.96 -15.27
C ASP A 32 8.43 11.06 -14.90
N ILE A 33 9.29 10.67 -15.84
CA ILE A 33 10.75 10.62 -15.67
C ILE A 33 11.40 12.00 -15.58
N ARG A 34 10.68 13.07 -15.96
CA ARG A 34 11.17 14.45 -15.91
C ARG A 34 11.06 15.05 -14.51
N LEU A 35 10.28 14.42 -13.62
CA LEU A 35 10.08 14.88 -12.25
C LEU A 35 11.15 14.30 -11.33
N TYR A 36 11.59 15.07 -10.33
CA TYR A 36 12.53 14.56 -9.33
C TYR A 36 11.91 13.49 -8.43
N SER A 37 10.65 13.67 -8.02
CA SER A 37 9.83 12.62 -7.43
C SER A 37 9.07 11.93 -8.55
N VAL A 38 9.74 11.02 -9.25
CA VAL A 38 9.24 10.32 -10.43
C VAL A 38 7.93 9.57 -10.13
N PHE A 39 7.87 8.86 -9.01
CA PHE A 39 6.75 7.96 -8.72
C PHE A 39 5.69 8.62 -7.84
N ASP A 40 6.08 9.25 -6.73
CA ASP A 40 5.13 9.74 -5.72
C ASP A 40 4.33 10.94 -6.27
N LEU A 41 5.02 11.97 -6.76
CA LEU A 41 4.38 13.17 -7.30
C LEU A 41 3.51 12.86 -8.52
N SER A 42 3.99 12.00 -9.42
CA SER A 42 3.22 11.61 -10.62
C SER A 42 1.89 10.95 -10.26
N LYS A 43 1.89 10.04 -9.28
CA LYS A 43 0.69 9.31 -8.86
C LYS A 43 -0.31 10.21 -8.17
N VAL A 44 0.17 11.09 -7.29
CA VAL A 44 -0.69 12.05 -6.61
C VAL A 44 -1.28 13.07 -7.59
N MET A 45 -0.51 13.53 -8.59
CA MET A 45 -1.05 14.41 -9.63
C MET A 45 -2.09 13.70 -10.50
N ALA A 46 -1.85 12.44 -10.89
CA ALA A 46 -2.84 11.65 -11.61
C ALA A 46 -4.12 11.44 -10.78
N LEU A 47 -3.97 11.14 -9.48
CA LEU A 47 -5.09 11.05 -8.53
C LEU A 47 -5.90 12.35 -8.51
N TYR A 48 -5.23 13.51 -8.34
CA TYR A 48 -5.90 14.80 -8.26
C TYR A 48 -6.64 15.15 -9.55
N LEU A 49 -5.98 15.02 -10.70
CA LEU A 49 -6.59 15.35 -11.99
C LEU A 49 -7.81 14.48 -12.30
N LEU A 50 -7.73 13.17 -12.05
CA LEU A 50 -8.85 12.25 -12.29
C LEU A 50 -9.99 12.47 -11.29
N THR A 51 -9.65 12.75 -10.02
CA THR A 51 -10.65 13.08 -8.99
C THR A 51 -11.39 14.37 -9.34
N ILE A 52 -10.68 15.43 -9.75
CA ILE A 52 -11.28 16.69 -10.20
C ILE A 52 -12.16 16.46 -11.43
N ALA A 53 -11.71 15.68 -12.41
CA ALA A 53 -12.51 15.35 -13.58
C ALA A 53 -13.84 14.66 -13.18
N ILE A 54 -13.79 13.68 -12.27
CA ILE A 54 -15.00 13.02 -11.76
C ILE A 54 -15.89 14.02 -11.01
N LEU A 55 -15.32 14.89 -10.16
CA LEU A 55 -16.04 15.92 -9.43
C LEU A 55 -16.77 16.91 -10.34
N VAL A 56 -16.13 17.35 -11.43
CA VAL A 56 -16.75 18.24 -12.42
C VAL A 56 -17.93 17.53 -13.10
N VAL A 57 -17.75 16.29 -13.56
CA VAL A 57 -18.81 15.55 -14.25
C VAL A 57 -19.96 15.18 -13.29
N TRP A 58 -19.64 14.86 -12.03
CA TRP A 58 -20.65 14.59 -11.01
C TRP A 58 -21.44 15.86 -10.65
N SER A 59 -20.77 17.01 -10.51
CA SER A 59 -21.43 18.30 -10.31
C SER A 59 -22.41 18.62 -11.44
N VAL A 60 -22.02 18.40 -12.71
CA VAL A 60 -22.93 18.52 -13.86
C VAL A 60 -24.11 17.56 -13.73
N THR A 61 -23.89 16.32 -13.30
CA THR A 61 -24.97 15.35 -13.08
C THR A 61 -25.99 15.85 -12.04
N LEU A 62 -25.53 16.46 -10.95
CA LEU A 62 -26.41 17.00 -9.89
C LEU A 62 -27.27 18.17 -10.39
N ILE A 63 -26.74 19.02 -11.28
CA ILE A 63 -27.48 20.13 -11.88
C ILE A 63 -28.65 19.62 -12.74
N PHE A 64 -28.43 18.56 -13.51
CA PHE A 64 -29.42 18.06 -14.47
C PHE A 64 -30.31 16.93 -13.93
N LYS A 65 -29.97 16.32 -12.79
CA LYS A 65 -30.71 15.23 -12.15
C LYS A 65 -31.26 15.68 -10.78
N HIS A 66 -32.47 16.22 -10.80
CA HIS A 66 -33.13 16.76 -9.60
C HIS A 66 -33.50 15.71 -8.54
N ASP A 67 -33.54 14.42 -8.88
CA ASP A 67 -33.91 13.32 -8.00
C ASP A 67 -32.73 12.42 -7.60
N PHE A 68 -31.51 12.97 -7.60
CA PHE A 68 -30.32 12.19 -7.21
C PHE A 68 -30.39 11.78 -5.74
N LYS A 69 -30.48 10.47 -5.48
CA LYS A 69 -30.41 9.88 -4.14
C LYS A 69 -28.99 9.42 -3.85
N PHE A 70 -28.39 9.97 -2.80
CA PHE A 70 -27.08 9.51 -2.32
C PHE A 70 -27.22 8.14 -1.66
N SER A 71 -26.30 7.25 -2.02
CA SER A 71 -26.20 5.93 -1.40
C SER A 71 -25.43 6.04 -0.10
N HIS A 72 -26.10 5.77 1.01
CA HIS A 72 -25.52 5.74 2.34
C HIS A 72 -24.88 4.39 2.65
N THR A 73 -23.82 4.40 3.46
CA THR A 73 -23.12 3.20 3.91
C THR A 73 -23.08 3.11 5.44
N ALA A 74 -22.95 1.90 5.97
CA ALA A 74 -22.87 1.68 7.43
C ALA A 74 -21.66 2.39 8.08
N ILE A 75 -20.63 2.71 7.28
CA ILE A 75 -19.41 3.37 7.74
C ILE A 75 -19.44 4.90 7.60
N ASP A 76 -20.54 5.50 7.12
CA ASP A 76 -20.60 6.95 6.87
C ASP A 76 -20.30 7.77 8.14
N ILE A 77 -20.88 7.36 9.27
CA ILE A 77 -20.72 8.10 10.54
C ILE A 77 -19.29 8.00 11.06
N SER A 78 -18.70 6.80 11.07
CA SER A 78 -17.33 6.59 11.52
C SER A 78 -16.33 7.28 10.59
N LEU A 79 -16.60 7.28 9.28
CA LEU A 79 -15.79 7.99 8.30
C LEU A 79 -15.86 9.51 8.46
N LEU A 80 -17.05 10.08 8.68
CA LEU A 80 -17.21 11.51 8.96
C LEU A 80 -16.48 11.92 10.24
N ALA A 81 -16.57 11.12 11.30
CA ALA A 81 -15.82 11.36 12.53
C ALA A 81 -14.30 11.30 12.31
N PHE A 82 -13.82 10.33 11.52
CA PHE A 82 -12.41 10.23 11.15
C PHE A 82 -11.94 11.46 10.37
N ILE A 83 -12.69 11.90 9.36
CA ILE A 83 -12.36 13.09 8.55
C ILE A 83 -12.37 14.34 9.41
N PHE A 84 -13.36 14.49 10.29
CA PHE A 84 -13.46 15.65 11.17
C PHE A 84 -12.21 15.78 12.04
N VAL A 85 -11.76 14.70 12.68
CA VAL A 85 -10.52 14.71 13.47
C VAL A 85 -9.30 14.94 12.59
N PHE A 86 -9.26 14.36 11.38
CA PHE A 86 -8.17 14.59 10.43
C PHE A 86 -8.06 16.08 10.05
N VAL A 87 -9.18 16.74 9.76
CA VAL A 87 -9.23 18.17 9.42
C VAL A 87 -8.74 19.01 10.60
N ILE A 88 -9.27 18.78 11.81
CA ILE A 88 -8.86 19.52 13.00
C ILE A 88 -7.36 19.34 13.27
N SER A 89 -6.88 18.09 13.22
CA SER A 89 -5.46 17.78 13.41
C SER A 89 -4.57 18.42 12.33
N SER A 90 -5.07 18.56 11.10
CA SER A 90 -4.35 19.25 10.02
C SER A 90 -4.28 20.76 10.23
N VAL A 91 -5.37 21.38 10.68
CA VAL A 91 -5.44 22.84 10.95
C VAL A 91 -4.57 23.21 12.15
N LEU A 92 -4.60 22.41 13.22
CA LEU A 92 -3.83 22.62 14.45
C LEU A 92 -2.44 21.97 14.42
N SER A 93 -2.04 21.46 13.26
CA SER A 93 -0.74 20.81 13.03
C SER A 93 0.43 21.74 13.34
N ILE A 94 1.57 21.15 13.71
CA ILE A 94 2.84 21.89 13.82
C ILE A 94 3.28 22.50 12.48
N ASN A 95 2.79 21.96 11.36
CA ASN A 95 2.96 22.51 10.03
C ASN A 95 1.70 22.24 9.18
N PRO A 96 0.71 23.16 9.19
CA PRO A 96 -0.56 22.95 8.51
C PRO A 96 -0.44 22.77 6.99
N ILE A 97 0.53 23.42 6.34
CA ILE A 97 0.76 23.29 4.90
C ILE A 97 1.24 21.87 4.57
N MET A 98 2.18 21.34 5.37
CA MET A 98 2.66 19.97 5.22
C MET A 98 1.55 18.96 5.53
N SER A 99 0.70 19.21 6.53
CA SER A 99 -0.45 18.33 6.81
C SER A 99 -1.53 18.38 5.73
N LEU A 100 -1.68 19.50 5.03
CA LEU A 100 -2.62 19.65 3.93
C LEU A 100 -2.16 18.84 2.70
N PHE A 101 -0.94 19.06 2.23
CA PHE A 101 -0.44 18.48 0.98
C PHE A 101 0.39 17.20 1.14
N GLY A 102 0.84 16.92 2.36
CA GLY A 102 1.77 15.84 2.67
C GLY A 102 3.23 16.25 2.53
N THR A 103 4.13 15.40 3.05
CA THR A 103 5.57 15.65 2.98
C THR A 103 6.15 15.28 1.61
N TYR A 104 7.27 15.91 1.24
CA TYR A 104 7.92 15.66 -0.04
C TYR A 104 8.32 14.19 -0.19
N LYS A 105 8.03 13.58 -1.36
CA LYS A 105 8.13 12.13 -1.65
C LYS A 105 7.10 11.24 -0.95
N ARG A 106 6.03 11.81 -0.37
CA ARG A 106 4.89 11.05 0.20
C ARG A 106 3.56 11.58 -0.28
N PHE A 107 3.31 12.88 -0.06
CA PHE A 107 2.07 13.54 -0.45
C PHE A 107 0.79 12.88 0.13
N GLU A 108 0.86 12.30 1.34
CA GLU A 108 -0.24 11.58 2.00
C GLU A 108 -1.00 12.49 3.00
N GLY A 109 -1.09 13.79 2.67
CA GLY A 109 -1.79 14.79 3.48
C GLY A 109 -3.31 14.68 3.41
N LEU A 110 -3.99 15.69 3.98
CA LEU A 110 -5.44 15.81 3.97
C LEU A 110 -6.01 15.82 2.55
N THR A 111 -5.36 16.48 1.59
CA THR A 111 -5.86 16.56 0.20
C THR A 111 -5.94 15.19 -0.47
N ALA A 112 -4.90 14.36 -0.36
CA ALA A 112 -4.92 12.99 -0.87
C ALA A 112 -5.99 12.14 -0.18
N THR A 113 -6.11 12.27 1.14
CA THR A 113 -7.13 11.57 1.92
C THR A 113 -8.55 11.92 1.45
N LEU A 114 -8.84 13.21 1.21
CA LEU A 114 -10.13 13.67 0.68
C LEU A 114 -10.40 13.12 -0.74
N CYS A 115 -9.37 12.99 -1.58
CA CYS A 115 -9.50 12.35 -2.87
C CYS A 115 -9.87 10.86 -2.74
N TYR A 116 -9.25 10.13 -1.83
CA TYR A 116 -9.59 8.73 -1.56
C TYR A 116 -11.04 8.56 -1.11
N ILE A 117 -11.51 9.41 -0.19
CA ILE A 117 -12.90 9.41 0.30
C ILE A 117 -13.88 9.76 -0.82
N PHE A 118 -13.58 10.78 -1.62
CA PHE A 118 -14.41 11.15 -2.73
C PHE A 118 -14.53 10.02 -3.76
N LEU A 119 -13.42 9.36 -4.10
CA LEU A 119 -13.43 8.20 -5.01
C LEU A 119 -14.18 7.01 -4.42
N PHE A 120 -14.13 6.81 -3.11
CA PHE A 120 -14.98 5.83 -2.41
C PHE A 120 -16.46 6.13 -2.64
N TYR A 121 -16.92 7.35 -2.35
CA TYR A 121 -18.33 7.73 -2.55
C TYR A 121 -18.75 7.73 -4.02
N ALA A 122 -17.88 8.15 -4.93
CA ALA A 122 -18.14 8.03 -6.37
C ALA A 122 -18.30 6.55 -6.77
N THR A 123 -17.48 5.66 -6.23
CA THR A 123 -17.62 4.21 -6.48
C THR A 123 -18.94 3.69 -5.93
N VAL A 124 -19.29 4.00 -4.68
CA VAL A 124 -20.55 3.57 -4.05
C VAL A 124 -21.78 4.04 -4.83
N ASN A 125 -21.79 5.29 -5.31
CA ASN A 125 -22.95 5.87 -5.99
C ASN A 125 -23.07 5.46 -7.48
N PHE A 126 -21.96 5.20 -8.17
CA PHE A 126 -21.97 4.90 -9.61
C PHE A 126 -21.76 3.42 -9.94
N VAL A 127 -21.16 2.61 -9.06
CA VAL A 127 -20.90 1.18 -9.29
C VAL A 127 -22.01 0.34 -8.63
N THR A 128 -23.26 0.62 -9.02
CA THR A 128 -24.46 0.03 -8.38
C THR A 128 -24.92 -1.28 -9.00
N THR A 129 -24.36 -1.69 -10.15
CA THR A 129 -24.75 -2.92 -10.85
C THR A 129 -23.62 -3.95 -10.81
N ARG A 130 -23.98 -5.25 -10.78
CA ARG A 130 -22.99 -6.35 -10.86
C ARG A 130 -22.08 -6.23 -12.08
N LYS A 131 -22.60 -5.73 -13.21
CA LYS A 131 -21.82 -5.50 -14.43
C LYS A 131 -20.74 -4.42 -14.22
N ARG A 132 -21.09 -3.29 -13.60
CA ARG A 132 -20.12 -2.21 -13.32
C ARG A 132 -19.06 -2.68 -12.31
N LEU A 133 -19.48 -3.39 -11.27
CA LEU A 133 -18.55 -4.00 -10.31
C LEU A 133 -17.58 -4.95 -11.00
N TYR A 134 -18.08 -5.82 -11.87
CA TYR A 134 -17.27 -6.75 -12.65
C TYR A 134 -16.26 -6.03 -13.54
N LEU A 135 -16.67 -4.95 -14.23
CA LEU A 135 -15.75 -4.11 -15.02
C LEU A 135 -14.67 -3.44 -14.15
N LEU A 136 -15.03 -2.95 -12.97
CA LEU A 136 -14.09 -2.35 -12.04
C LEU A 136 -13.04 -3.36 -11.54
N VAL A 137 -13.48 -4.56 -11.16
CA VAL A 137 -12.57 -5.63 -10.73
C VAL A 137 -11.65 -6.05 -11.88
N ILE A 138 -12.16 -6.18 -13.10
CA ILE A 138 -11.31 -6.45 -14.29
C ILE A 138 -10.30 -5.33 -14.49
N ALA A 139 -10.70 -4.06 -14.38
CA ALA A 139 -9.79 -2.92 -14.55
C ALA A 139 -8.67 -2.92 -13.50
N ILE A 140 -8.98 -3.22 -12.24
CA ILE A 140 -8.00 -3.39 -11.16
C ILE A 140 -7.01 -4.51 -11.50
N VAL A 141 -7.51 -5.69 -11.90
CA VAL A 141 -6.67 -6.85 -12.27
C VAL A 141 -5.84 -6.55 -13.53
N ALA A 142 -6.37 -5.79 -14.49
CA ALA A 142 -5.65 -5.38 -15.68
C ALA A 142 -4.48 -4.43 -15.33
N GLY A 143 -4.70 -3.43 -14.47
CA GLY A 143 -3.63 -2.56 -13.97
C GLY A 143 -2.55 -3.32 -13.20
N ALA A 144 -2.96 -4.28 -12.35
CA ALA A 144 -2.05 -5.17 -11.64
C ALA A 144 -1.25 -6.08 -12.57
N THR A 145 -1.88 -6.61 -13.62
CA THR A 145 -1.19 -7.44 -14.60
C THR A 145 -0.21 -6.61 -15.44
N ALA A 146 -0.60 -5.43 -15.91
CA ALA A 146 0.26 -4.56 -16.70
C ALA A 146 1.52 -4.15 -15.92
N SER A 147 1.36 -3.74 -14.66
CA SER A 147 2.49 -3.46 -13.76
C SER A 147 3.29 -4.74 -13.44
N SER A 148 2.64 -5.90 -13.32
CA SER A 148 3.32 -7.19 -13.10
C SER A 148 4.20 -7.61 -14.27
N ILE A 149 3.72 -7.45 -15.51
CA ILE A 149 4.48 -7.72 -16.74
C ILE A 149 5.71 -6.82 -16.80
N TYR A 150 5.56 -5.53 -16.55
CA TYR A 150 6.70 -4.62 -16.50
C TYR A 150 7.69 -5.00 -15.39
N GLY A 151 7.19 -5.41 -14.22
CA GLY A 151 8.04 -5.89 -13.13
C GLY A 151 8.83 -7.16 -13.48
N ILE A 152 8.23 -8.11 -14.18
CA ILE A 152 8.93 -9.31 -14.69
C ILE A 152 9.98 -8.89 -15.72
N ALA A 153 9.66 -7.97 -16.62
CA ALA A 153 10.61 -7.45 -17.61
C ALA A 153 11.82 -6.80 -16.92
N GLN A 154 11.61 -5.99 -15.87
CA GLN A 154 12.70 -5.43 -15.06
C GLN A 154 13.60 -6.52 -14.46
N HIS A 155 13.01 -7.58 -13.90
CA HIS A 155 13.78 -8.70 -13.34
C HIS A 155 14.63 -9.42 -14.39
N LEU A 156 14.13 -9.55 -15.62
CA LEU A 156 14.83 -10.17 -16.74
C LEU A 156 15.93 -9.26 -17.34
N GLY A 157 16.12 -8.06 -16.81
CA GLY A 157 17.09 -7.07 -17.31
C GLY A 157 16.55 -6.15 -18.40
N PHE A 158 15.27 -6.28 -18.79
CA PHE A 158 14.60 -5.40 -19.74
C PHE A 158 13.96 -4.19 -19.02
N ASP A 159 14.77 -3.39 -18.32
CA ASP A 159 14.34 -2.12 -17.75
C ASP A 159 14.60 -0.97 -18.74
N ILE A 160 13.58 -0.62 -19.52
CA ILE A 160 13.62 0.47 -20.53
C ILE A 160 14.09 1.78 -19.91
N PHE A 161 13.71 2.04 -18.67
CA PHE A 161 13.97 3.30 -17.97
C PHE A 161 15.19 3.23 -17.03
N LYS A 162 15.85 2.06 -16.96
CA LYS A 162 17.08 1.81 -16.19
C LYS A 162 16.98 2.21 -14.72
N TRP A 163 15.82 2.01 -14.08
CA TRP A 163 15.65 2.25 -12.65
C TRP A 163 16.35 1.20 -11.80
N SER A 164 16.30 -0.04 -12.28
CA SER A 164 16.90 -1.22 -11.67
C SER A 164 18.31 -1.43 -12.20
N SER A 165 19.31 -1.53 -11.33
CA SER A 165 20.52 -2.26 -11.70
C SER A 165 20.15 -3.73 -11.84
N PHE A 166 20.84 -4.49 -12.71
CA PHE A 166 20.65 -5.94 -12.80
C PHE A 166 20.90 -6.65 -11.44
N GLU A 167 21.68 -6.00 -10.56
CA GLU A 167 21.96 -6.43 -9.19
C GLU A 167 20.79 -6.20 -8.21
N ALA A 168 19.78 -5.41 -8.58
CA ALA A 168 18.62 -5.17 -7.74
C ALA A 168 17.75 -6.44 -7.66
N ARG A 169 18.00 -7.26 -6.63
CA ARG A 169 17.27 -8.50 -6.32
C ARG A 169 15.76 -8.33 -6.08
N ARG A 170 15.22 -7.10 -6.13
CA ARG A 170 13.82 -6.77 -5.79
C ARG A 170 13.20 -5.88 -6.85
N VAL A 171 12.09 -6.35 -7.41
CA VAL A 171 11.32 -5.62 -8.41
C VAL A 171 10.35 -4.64 -7.76
N PHE A 172 10.24 -3.43 -8.33
CA PHE A 172 9.25 -2.43 -7.92
C PHE A 172 8.36 -1.91 -9.05
N SER A 173 8.59 -2.30 -10.31
CA SER A 173 7.75 -1.91 -11.44
C SER A 173 7.58 -0.38 -11.50
N THR A 174 6.36 0.09 -11.77
CA THR A 174 5.97 1.49 -11.83
C THR A 174 5.76 2.12 -10.45
N PHE A 175 6.00 1.41 -9.34
CA PHE A 175 5.70 1.88 -7.99
C PHE A 175 6.87 2.56 -7.28
N GLY A 176 8.10 2.46 -7.80
CA GLY A 176 9.31 3.04 -7.19
C GLY A 176 9.76 2.42 -5.87
N ASN A 177 8.95 1.54 -5.27
CA ASN A 177 9.28 0.82 -4.04
C ASN A 177 8.69 -0.60 -4.07
N PRO A 178 9.51 -1.65 -3.83
CA PRO A 178 9.06 -3.04 -3.89
C PRO A 178 8.03 -3.38 -2.79
N VAL A 179 8.02 -2.64 -1.67
CA VAL A 179 7.03 -2.82 -0.59
C VAL A 179 5.65 -2.33 -1.02
N PHE A 180 5.56 -1.14 -1.63
CA PHE A 180 4.28 -0.62 -2.15
C PHE A 180 3.75 -1.50 -3.27
N PHE A 181 4.64 -1.94 -4.17
CA PHE A 181 4.25 -2.83 -5.24
C PHE A 181 3.72 -4.16 -4.69
N SER A 182 4.44 -4.76 -3.75
CA SER A 182 4.02 -6.01 -3.13
C SER A 182 2.69 -5.88 -2.39
N ALA A 183 2.46 -4.78 -1.67
CA ALA A 183 1.19 -4.54 -0.98
C ALA A 183 0.02 -4.44 -1.98
N TYR A 184 0.22 -3.74 -3.10
CA TYR A 184 -0.77 -3.66 -4.18
C TYR A 184 -1.06 -5.02 -4.81
N LEU A 185 -0.03 -5.84 -5.08
CA LEU A 185 -0.22 -7.20 -5.63
C LEU A 185 -1.00 -8.10 -4.65
N VAL A 186 -0.75 -8.00 -3.34
CA VAL A 186 -1.48 -8.77 -2.32
C VAL A 186 -2.96 -8.39 -2.26
N MET A 187 -3.31 -7.11 -2.44
CA MET A 187 -4.72 -6.69 -2.46
C MET A 187 -5.45 -7.13 -3.75
N THR A 188 -4.73 -7.21 -4.87
CA THR A 188 -5.32 -7.49 -6.19
C THR A 188 -5.35 -8.98 -6.55
N LEU A 189 -4.43 -9.79 -6.02
CA LEU A 189 -4.37 -11.22 -6.32
C LEU A 189 -5.65 -11.99 -5.92
N PRO A 190 -6.26 -11.79 -4.73
CA PRO A 190 -7.51 -12.45 -4.38
C PRO A 190 -8.65 -12.13 -5.35
N LEU A 191 -8.68 -10.92 -5.92
CA LEU A 191 -9.67 -10.53 -6.92
C LEU A 191 -9.48 -11.28 -8.24
N ALA A 192 -8.25 -11.41 -8.72
CA ALA A 192 -7.93 -12.19 -9.91
C ALA A 192 -8.30 -13.66 -9.72
N VAL A 193 -7.98 -14.23 -8.55
CA VAL A 193 -8.33 -15.61 -8.20
C VAL A 193 -9.86 -15.78 -8.14
N ALA A 194 -10.58 -14.83 -7.55
CA ALA A 194 -12.05 -14.87 -7.51
C ALA A 194 -12.69 -14.82 -8.91
N LEU A 195 -12.10 -14.07 -9.85
CA LEU A 195 -12.53 -14.05 -11.25
C LEU A 195 -12.26 -15.38 -11.97
N PHE A 196 -11.12 -16.04 -11.70
CA PHE A 196 -10.80 -17.36 -12.26
C PHE A 196 -11.73 -18.45 -11.73
N LEU A 197 -11.85 -18.53 -10.41
CA LEU A 197 -12.68 -19.55 -9.75
C LEU A 197 -14.17 -19.31 -9.94
N ARG A 198 -14.54 -18.16 -10.50
CA ARG A 198 -15.88 -17.65 -10.80
C ARG A 198 -16.95 -18.50 -10.13
N TYR A 199 -17.16 -18.21 -8.84
CA TYR A 199 -18.35 -18.70 -8.18
C TYR A 199 -19.55 -18.13 -8.93
N SER A 200 -20.28 -18.98 -9.65
CA SER A 200 -21.50 -18.60 -10.35
C SER A 200 -22.52 -18.17 -9.29
N PHE A 201 -22.58 -16.87 -8.96
CA PHE A 201 -23.60 -16.29 -8.09
C PHE A 201 -24.94 -16.17 -8.83
N GLN A 202 -25.42 -17.28 -9.40
CA GLN A 202 -26.59 -17.48 -10.28
C GLN A 202 -26.24 -17.49 -11.77
N GLN A 203 -26.28 -18.69 -12.37
CA GLN A 203 -26.71 -18.86 -13.75
C GLN A 203 -28.17 -19.32 -13.73
N LYS A 204 -29.07 -18.41 -14.10
CA LYS A 204 -30.28 -18.77 -14.85
C LYS A 204 -30.40 -18.01 -16.17
N GLU A 205 -29.40 -17.21 -16.54
CA GLU A 205 -29.34 -16.64 -17.88
C GLU A 205 -28.07 -17.11 -18.59
N ALA A 206 -28.32 -17.72 -19.74
CA ALA A 206 -27.38 -18.28 -20.66
C ALA A 206 -26.40 -17.22 -21.18
N VAL A 207 -25.31 -17.02 -20.45
CA VAL A 207 -24.08 -16.54 -21.06
C VAL A 207 -23.25 -17.77 -21.37
N SER A 208 -23.58 -18.40 -22.50
CA SER A 208 -22.67 -19.27 -23.24
C SER A 208 -21.43 -18.46 -23.60
N LYS A 209 -20.48 -18.39 -22.67
CA LYS A 209 -19.12 -17.91 -22.93
C LYS A 209 -18.20 -19.05 -22.53
N SER A 210 -17.54 -19.58 -23.56
CA SER A 210 -16.57 -20.67 -23.54
C SER A 210 -15.78 -20.71 -22.24
N VAL A 211 -15.73 -21.88 -21.60
CA VAL A 211 -14.96 -22.15 -20.37
C VAL A 211 -13.51 -21.65 -20.49
N HIS A 212 -12.97 -21.60 -21.71
CA HIS A 212 -11.68 -21.04 -22.09
C HIS A 212 -11.46 -19.58 -21.66
N PHE A 213 -12.51 -18.73 -21.62
CA PHE A 213 -12.36 -17.33 -21.21
C PHE A 213 -11.99 -17.19 -19.73
N LEU A 214 -12.40 -18.13 -18.87
CA LEU A 214 -12.04 -18.09 -17.44
C LEU A 214 -10.57 -18.40 -17.21
N TRP A 215 -9.95 -19.21 -18.06
CA TRP A 215 -8.54 -19.56 -17.98
C TRP A 215 -7.60 -18.37 -18.19
N ILE A 216 -8.07 -17.30 -18.86
CA ILE A 216 -7.33 -16.04 -18.92
C ILE A 216 -7.06 -15.53 -17.49
N PHE A 217 -8.06 -15.53 -16.60
CA PHE A 217 -7.88 -15.06 -15.23
C PHE A 217 -6.92 -15.94 -14.42
N PHE A 218 -6.82 -17.24 -14.72
CA PHE A 218 -5.77 -18.10 -14.13
C PHE A 218 -4.37 -17.62 -14.53
N VAL A 219 -4.15 -17.35 -15.82
CA VAL A 219 -2.88 -16.83 -16.32
C VAL A 219 -2.57 -15.47 -15.69
N LEU A 220 -3.55 -14.57 -15.60
CA LEU A 220 -3.38 -13.27 -14.94
C LEU A 220 -3.02 -13.42 -13.45
N SER A 221 -3.69 -14.32 -12.72
CA SER A 221 -3.34 -14.64 -11.33
C SER A 221 -1.92 -15.19 -11.21
N ALA A 222 -1.49 -16.07 -12.12
CA ALA A 222 -0.14 -16.63 -12.13
C ALA A 222 0.93 -15.55 -12.39
N ILE A 223 0.66 -14.60 -13.30
CA ILE A 223 1.54 -13.44 -13.55
C ILE A 223 1.68 -12.59 -12.28
N ILE A 224 0.55 -12.17 -11.68
CA ILE A 224 0.54 -11.34 -10.46
C ILE A 224 1.27 -12.06 -9.32
N TYR A 225 1.01 -13.35 -9.12
CA TYR A 225 1.64 -14.14 -8.06
C TYR A 225 3.14 -14.32 -8.28
N THR A 226 3.56 -14.54 -9.52
CA THR A 226 4.99 -14.64 -9.88
C THR A 226 5.70 -13.32 -9.59
N THR A 227 5.12 -12.19 -10.00
CA THR A 227 5.72 -10.88 -9.71
C THR A 227 5.75 -10.57 -8.21
N PHE A 228 4.74 -11.01 -7.45
CA PHE A 228 4.74 -10.89 -6.00
C PHE A 228 5.99 -11.53 -5.37
N TRP A 229 6.37 -12.74 -5.79
CA TRP A 229 7.62 -13.37 -5.34
C TRP A 229 8.87 -12.54 -5.71
N LEU A 230 8.90 -11.95 -6.91
CA LEU A 230 10.01 -11.11 -7.38
C LEU A 230 10.17 -9.80 -6.59
N THR A 231 9.14 -9.34 -5.87
CA THR A 231 9.29 -8.18 -4.97
C THR A 231 10.12 -8.51 -3.73
N ASN A 232 10.19 -9.80 -3.35
CA ASN A 232 10.88 -10.33 -2.16
C ASN A 232 10.54 -9.53 -0.88
N THR A 233 9.27 -9.16 -0.70
CA THR A 233 8.80 -8.39 0.46
C THR A 233 8.20 -9.31 1.52
N ARG A 234 8.99 -9.62 2.54
CA ARG A 234 8.70 -10.58 3.63
C ARG A 234 7.36 -10.37 4.33
N ALA A 235 7.07 -9.15 4.78
CA ALA A 235 5.83 -8.84 5.51
C ALA A 235 4.57 -9.11 4.67
N CYS A 236 4.66 -8.97 3.34
CA CYS A 236 3.54 -9.17 2.44
C CYS A 236 3.18 -10.66 2.24
N PHE A 237 4.06 -11.61 2.58
CA PHE A 237 3.69 -13.04 2.61
C PHE A 237 2.66 -13.34 3.70
N VAL A 238 2.82 -12.73 4.88
CA VAL A 238 1.84 -12.86 5.96
C VAL A 238 0.52 -12.19 5.55
N ALA A 239 0.59 -11.01 4.93
CA ALA A 239 -0.59 -10.33 4.40
C ALA A 239 -1.30 -11.17 3.32
N LEU A 240 -0.57 -11.87 2.46
CA LEU A 240 -1.14 -12.73 1.45
C LEU A 240 -1.91 -13.91 2.04
N LEU A 241 -1.35 -14.56 3.07
CA LEU A 241 -2.05 -15.63 3.80
C LEU A 241 -3.35 -15.10 4.42
N GLY A 242 -3.29 -13.92 5.05
CA GLY A 242 -4.46 -13.23 5.58
C GLY A 242 -5.51 -12.95 4.50
N GLY A 243 -5.11 -12.38 3.36
CA GLY A 243 -6.00 -11.96 2.27
C GLY A 243 -6.61 -13.12 1.47
N LEU A 244 -5.91 -14.24 1.31
CA LEU A 244 -6.46 -15.44 0.65
C LEU A 244 -7.37 -16.25 1.59
N SER A 245 -7.18 -16.17 2.91
CA SER A 245 -7.93 -16.99 3.87
C SER A 245 -9.48 -16.91 3.73
N PRO A 246 -10.13 -15.74 3.56
CA PRO A 246 -11.58 -15.68 3.44
C PRO A 246 -12.05 -16.31 2.13
N LEU A 247 -11.27 -16.13 1.06
CA LEU A 247 -11.56 -16.71 -0.25
C LEU A 247 -11.48 -18.24 -0.18
N LEU A 248 -10.45 -18.79 0.46
CA LEU A 248 -10.29 -20.23 0.69
C LEU A 248 -11.45 -20.78 1.51
N ILE A 249 -11.82 -20.14 2.63
CA ILE A 249 -12.95 -20.55 3.48
C ILE A 249 -14.27 -20.57 2.68
N LEU A 250 -14.52 -19.55 1.86
CA LEU A 250 -15.70 -19.47 1.00
C LEU A 250 -15.75 -20.62 -0.03
N ILE A 251 -14.60 -20.98 -0.60
CA ILE A 251 -14.46 -22.10 -1.55
C ILE A 251 -14.69 -23.44 -0.83
N PHE A 252 -14.09 -23.65 0.34
CA PHE A 252 -14.24 -24.89 1.11
C PHE A 252 -15.67 -25.12 1.60
N LYS A 253 -16.34 -24.07 2.11
CA LYS A 253 -17.71 -24.16 2.63
C LYS A 253 -18.74 -24.46 1.55
N LYS A 254 -18.51 -23.98 0.33
CA LYS A 254 -19.36 -24.26 -0.82
C LYS A 254 -18.84 -25.52 -1.51
N GLN A 255 -19.43 -26.68 -1.21
CA GLN A 255 -19.17 -27.96 -1.91
C GLN A 255 -19.51 -27.83 -3.40
N THR A 256 -18.57 -27.29 -4.19
CA THR A 256 -18.75 -27.05 -5.62
C THR A 256 -18.20 -28.21 -6.46
N THR A 257 -18.81 -28.41 -7.63
CA THR A 257 -18.47 -29.40 -8.67
C THR A 257 -17.15 -29.12 -9.40
N GLU A 258 -16.51 -27.97 -9.17
CA GLU A 258 -15.33 -27.50 -9.92
C GLU A 258 -14.01 -27.55 -9.12
N ARG A 259 -13.88 -28.54 -8.20
CA ARG A 259 -12.69 -28.69 -7.33
C ARG A 259 -11.37 -28.77 -8.09
N TYR A 260 -11.37 -29.26 -9.34
CA TYR A 260 -10.14 -29.37 -10.14
C TYR A 260 -9.52 -28.00 -10.45
N LYS A 261 -10.31 -26.94 -10.71
CA LYS A 261 -9.79 -25.58 -10.95
C LYS A 261 -9.04 -25.06 -9.73
N PHE A 262 -9.62 -25.29 -8.55
CA PHE A 262 -9.01 -24.93 -7.28
C PHE A 262 -7.71 -25.72 -7.06
N LEU A 263 -7.71 -27.03 -7.28
CA LEU A 263 -6.51 -27.86 -7.17
C LEU A 263 -5.41 -27.40 -8.13
N ILE A 264 -5.74 -27.12 -9.40
CA ILE A 264 -4.79 -26.61 -10.39
C ILE A 264 -4.18 -25.28 -9.94
N LEU A 265 -4.98 -24.36 -9.40
CA LEU A 265 -4.48 -23.10 -8.86
C LEU A 265 -3.52 -23.32 -7.69
N VAL A 266 -3.91 -24.12 -6.71
CA VAL A 266 -3.09 -24.41 -5.52
C VAL A 266 -1.79 -25.09 -5.91
N ILE A 267 -1.85 -26.11 -6.76
CA ILE A 267 -0.66 -26.81 -7.28
C ILE A 267 0.26 -25.82 -8.00
N SER A 268 -0.29 -24.97 -8.87
CA SER A 268 0.50 -23.97 -9.60
C SER A 268 1.18 -22.97 -8.66
N PHE A 269 0.47 -22.48 -7.65
CA PHE A 269 1.03 -21.54 -6.67
C PHE A 269 2.12 -22.20 -5.82
N VAL A 270 1.91 -23.45 -5.41
CA VAL A 270 2.92 -24.24 -4.68
C VAL A 270 4.16 -24.47 -5.54
N LEU A 271 4.00 -24.84 -6.81
CA LEU A 271 5.12 -25.04 -7.74
C LEU A 271 5.91 -23.75 -7.96
N ILE A 272 5.24 -22.61 -8.15
CA ILE A 272 5.89 -21.29 -8.23
C ILE A 272 6.63 -20.97 -6.93
N GLY A 273 6.01 -21.22 -5.77
CA GLY A 273 6.65 -21.00 -4.47
C GLY A 273 7.88 -21.89 -4.24
N ILE A 274 7.82 -23.16 -4.66
CA ILE A 274 8.97 -24.08 -4.63
C ILE A 274 10.07 -23.53 -5.54
N PHE A 275 9.75 -23.19 -6.79
CA PHE A 275 10.70 -22.65 -7.76
C PHE A 275 11.51 -21.47 -7.20
N PHE A 276 10.83 -20.50 -6.56
CA PHE A 276 11.51 -19.35 -5.94
C PHE A 276 12.29 -19.70 -4.67
N ASN A 277 11.95 -20.79 -3.96
CA ASN A 277 12.70 -21.20 -2.77
C ASN A 277 13.91 -22.11 -3.06
N VAL A 278 13.99 -22.74 -4.25
CA VAL A 278 15.15 -23.55 -4.64
C VAL A 278 16.41 -22.69 -4.79
N ARG A 279 16.30 -21.51 -5.42
CA ARG A 279 17.44 -20.60 -5.61
C ARG A 279 17.70 -19.79 -4.34
N HIS A 280 18.97 -19.70 -3.92
CA HIS A 280 19.34 -19.00 -2.69
C HIS A 280 19.00 -17.50 -2.73
N GLU A 281 19.09 -16.87 -3.90
CA GLU A 281 18.90 -15.42 -4.05
C GLU A 281 17.42 -14.99 -3.97
N THR A 282 16.50 -15.90 -4.26
CA THR A 282 15.05 -15.67 -4.24
C THR A 282 14.36 -16.38 -3.07
N SER A 283 15.12 -17.15 -2.28
CA SER A 283 14.55 -17.96 -1.20
C SER A 283 14.17 -17.12 0.00
N VAL A 284 12.85 -17.02 0.20
CA VAL A 284 12.25 -16.33 1.33
C VAL A 284 12.58 -17.06 2.64
N ILE A 285 12.54 -18.39 2.64
CA ILE A 285 12.83 -19.20 3.84
C ILE A 285 14.27 -18.97 4.32
N LYS A 286 15.24 -18.97 3.39
CA LYS A 286 16.65 -18.72 3.74
C LYS A 286 16.86 -17.29 4.25
N HIS A 287 16.16 -16.32 3.67
CA HIS A 287 16.21 -14.94 4.15
C HIS A 287 15.59 -14.76 5.54
N PHE A 288 14.46 -15.41 5.84
CA PHE A 288 13.88 -15.41 7.19
C PHE A 288 14.77 -16.15 8.20
N ALA A 289 15.35 -17.29 7.81
CA ALA A 289 16.27 -18.04 8.65
C ALA A 289 17.55 -17.24 8.94
N ALA A 290 18.08 -16.53 7.93
CA ALA A 290 19.23 -15.65 8.11
C ALA A 290 18.94 -14.52 9.10
N ASP A 291 17.77 -13.89 9.04
CA ASP A 291 17.38 -12.88 10.04
C ASP A 291 17.38 -13.45 11.46
N LEU A 292 16.74 -14.62 11.66
CA LEU A 292 16.70 -15.32 12.95
C LEU A 292 18.09 -15.72 13.46
N GLN A 293 18.98 -16.11 12.56
CA GLN A 293 20.37 -16.42 12.90
C GLN A 293 21.15 -15.16 13.27
N THR A 294 20.95 -14.04 12.57
CA THR A 294 21.57 -12.74 12.93
C THR A 294 21.05 -12.18 14.25
N THR A 295 19.83 -12.53 14.66
CA THR A 295 19.34 -12.18 16.00
C THR A 295 19.95 -13.05 17.09
N ASN A 296 20.34 -14.29 16.80
CA ASN A 296 20.96 -15.17 17.80
C ASN A 296 22.48 -14.94 17.89
N ASN A 297 23.13 -14.63 16.77
CA ASN A 297 24.53 -14.32 16.64
C ASN A 297 24.69 -13.02 15.82
N PRO A 298 24.62 -11.83 16.46
CA PRO A 298 24.82 -10.59 15.75
C PRO A 298 26.23 -10.59 15.14
N PRO A 299 26.38 -10.34 13.83
CA PRO A 299 27.72 -10.22 13.25
C PRO A 299 28.48 -9.10 13.97
N ALA A 300 29.77 -9.33 14.21
CA ALA A 300 30.69 -8.24 14.55
C ALA A 300 30.50 -7.11 13.52
N SER A 301 30.58 -5.86 13.97
CA SER A 301 30.19 -4.67 13.21
C SER A 301 30.57 -4.75 11.72
N PRO A 302 29.74 -4.25 10.78
CA PRO A 302 29.97 -4.43 9.33
C PRO A 302 31.26 -3.80 8.78
N PHE A 303 32.02 -3.08 9.61
CA PHE A 303 33.31 -2.52 9.23
C PHE A 303 34.39 -3.61 9.25
N LYS A 304 34.33 -4.52 8.27
CA LYS A 304 35.50 -5.33 7.90
C LYS A 304 36.61 -4.38 7.43
N LYS A 305 37.82 -4.60 7.98
CA LYS A 305 39.07 -3.84 7.80
C LYS A 305 39.70 -3.93 6.39
N GLU A 306 39.00 -4.43 5.39
CA GLU A 306 39.61 -4.69 4.08
C GLU A 306 39.38 -3.51 3.14
N GLY A 307 40.44 -2.72 2.90
CA GLY A 307 40.48 -1.70 1.85
C GLY A 307 40.65 -0.24 2.30
N MET A 308 41.06 0.04 3.54
CA MET A 308 41.18 1.41 4.06
C MET A 308 42.64 1.87 4.23
N GLU A 309 43.39 1.90 3.12
CA GLU A 309 44.75 2.46 3.08
C GLU A 309 44.83 3.94 2.64
N SER A 310 43.72 4.60 2.29
CA SER A 310 43.79 6.01 1.82
C SER A 310 42.81 6.99 2.48
N VAL A 311 42.20 6.64 3.60
CA VAL A 311 41.36 7.59 4.37
C VAL A 311 42.20 8.25 5.49
N PRO A 312 42.23 9.59 5.59
CA PRO A 312 42.99 10.32 6.61
C PRO A 312 42.68 9.83 8.03
N ILE A 313 43.73 9.76 8.86
CA ILE A 313 43.73 9.22 10.23
C ILE A 313 42.70 9.91 11.15
N SER A 314 42.23 11.12 10.82
CA SER A 314 41.21 11.87 11.57
C SER A 314 39.78 11.30 11.47
N LEU A 315 39.51 10.36 10.55
CA LEU A 315 38.20 9.69 10.41
C LEU A 315 38.20 8.23 10.89
N LYS A 316 39.35 7.70 11.33
CA LYS A 316 39.54 6.27 11.64
C LYS A 316 39.01 5.80 13.01
N GLN A 317 38.23 6.63 13.72
CA GLN A 317 37.88 6.35 15.10
C GLN A 317 36.43 6.70 15.47
N GLN A 318 35.46 6.05 14.81
CA GLN A 318 34.11 5.90 15.37
C GLN A 318 33.56 4.50 15.08
N THR A 319 34.11 3.49 15.75
CA THR A 319 33.36 2.26 16.04
C THR A 319 32.24 2.64 17.00
N HIS A 320 31.06 3.00 16.47
CA HIS A 320 29.89 3.29 17.29
C HIS A 320 29.54 2.06 18.13
N GLN A 321 29.70 2.16 19.45
CA GLN A 321 29.17 1.15 20.37
C GLN A 321 27.64 1.16 20.25
N ARG A 322 27.02 -0.01 20.43
CA ARG A 322 25.55 -0.07 20.53
C ARG A 322 25.15 0.56 21.88
N PRO A 323 24.10 1.39 21.94
CA PRO A 323 23.64 1.95 23.22
C PRO A 323 23.33 0.83 24.25
N TRP A 324 23.49 1.06 25.56
CA TRP A 324 23.42 0.06 26.63
C TRP A 324 22.13 -0.74 26.59
N PHE A 325 21.02 -0.10 26.21
CA PHE A 325 19.72 -0.73 26.11
C PHE A 325 19.66 -1.65 24.89
N ALA A 326 20.39 -1.34 23.82
CA ALA A 326 20.54 -2.20 22.65
C ALA A 326 21.34 -3.47 22.93
N ASN A 327 22.22 -3.47 23.94
CA ASN A 327 22.87 -4.70 24.39
C ASN A 327 21.91 -5.64 25.13
N LYS A 328 20.73 -5.14 25.57
CA LYS A 328 19.65 -5.97 26.16
C LYS A 328 18.76 -6.65 25.12
N PHE A 329 18.79 -6.21 23.86
CA PHE A 329 18.03 -6.82 22.78
C PHE A 329 18.98 -7.45 21.78
N SER A 330 18.82 -8.76 21.57
CA SER A 330 19.58 -9.50 20.56
C SER A 330 19.15 -9.17 19.12
N VAL A 331 18.17 -8.26 18.96
CA VAL A 331 17.58 -7.90 17.66
C VAL A 331 18.54 -6.99 16.86
N ALA A 332 18.80 -7.35 15.60
CA ALA A 332 19.59 -6.57 14.65
C ALA A 332 18.71 -6.00 13.50
N GLY A 333 19.28 -5.11 12.69
CA GLY A 333 18.67 -4.65 11.45
C GLY A 333 17.44 -3.74 11.61
N SER A 334 16.46 -3.87 10.70
CA SER A 334 15.28 -3.01 10.65
C SER A 334 14.41 -3.13 11.91
N SER A 335 14.26 -4.33 12.46
CA SER A 335 13.50 -4.59 13.70
C SER A 335 14.05 -3.82 14.90
N PHE A 336 15.37 -3.69 15.01
CA PHE A 336 16.02 -2.89 16.04
C PHE A 336 15.66 -1.39 15.92
N SER A 337 15.70 -0.86 14.70
CA SER A 337 15.31 0.55 14.46
C SER A 337 13.83 0.83 14.81
N ARG A 338 12.94 -0.17 14.73
CA ARG A 338 11.52 -0.03 15.10
C ARG A 338 11.31 0.22 16.59
N ILE A 339 12.11 -0.38 17.46
CA ILE A 339 11.99 -0.19 18.91
C ILE A 339 12.17 1.29 19.26
N PHE A 340 13.24 1.92 18.74
CA PHE A 340 13.48 3.35 18.93
C PHE A 340 12.42 4.22 18.27
N GLN A 341 11.89 3.82 17.10
CA GLN A 341 10.75 4.51 16.49
C GLN A 341 9.53 4.50 17.41
N TYR A 342 9.21 3.37 18.03
CA TYR A 342 8.06 3.25 18.92
C TYR A 342 8.27 4.01 20.22
N LEU A 343 9.48 3.99 20.79
CA LEU A 343 9.81 4.81 21.96
C LEU A 343 9.77 6.32 21.67
N ALA A 344 10.20 6.74 20.48
CA ALA A 344 10.05 8.13 20.06
C ALA A 344 8.57 8.48 19.86
N ALA A 345 7.78 7.56 19.28
CA ALA A 345 6.35 7.73 19.07
C ALA A 345 5.60 7.92 20.40
N THR A 346 5.87 7.11 21.44
CA THR A 346 5.22 7.25 22.74
C THR A 346 5.53 8.58 23.41
N ARG A 347 6.75 9.12 23.23
CA ARG A 347 7.08 10.48 23.69
C ARG A 347 6.31 11.55 22.94
N ILE A 348 6.18 11.44 21.61
CA ILE A 348 5.38 12.38 20.83
C ILE A 348 3.90 12.32 21.25
N ILE A 349 3.35 11.12 21.46
CA ILE A 349 1.97 10.95 21.94
C ILE A 349 1.79 11.60 23.31
N LYS A 350 2.78 11.48 24.21
CA LYS A 350 2.74 12.15 25.52
C LYS A 350 2.75 13.67 25.40
N ASP A 351 3.53 14.22 24.48
CA ASP A 351 3.63 15.67 24.24
C ASP A 351 2.38 16.21 23.51
N TYR A 352 1.70 15.40 22.67
CA TYR A 352 0.53 15.78 21.85
C TYR A 352 -0.62 14.74 21.91
N PRO A 353 -1.24 14.51 23.09
CA PRO A 353 -2.11 13.35 23.31
C PRO A 353 -3.47 13.42 22.60
N ALA A 354 -4.08 14.60 22.49
CA ALA A 354 -5.45 14.73 22.01
C ALA A 354 -5.57 14.65 20.49
N LEU A 355 -4.84 15.51 19.78
CA LEU A 355 -4.96 15.73 18.32
C LEU A 355 -3.68 15.41 17.53
N GLY A 356 -2.61 15.00 18.22
CA GLY A 356 -1.34 14.68 17.59
C GLY A 356 -0.61 15.91 17.05
N ILE A 357 0.43 15.67 16.26
CA ILE A 357 1.29 16.70 15.66
C ILE A 357 0.84 17.14 14.26
N GLY A 358 -0.22 16.52 13.72
CA GLY A 358 -0.67 16.68 12.35
C GLY A 358 -0.21 15.54 11.42
N PRO A 359 -0.98 15.24 10.37
CA PRO A 359 -0.61 14.30 9.32
C PRO A 359 0.70 14.66 8.63
N ASP A 360 1.51 13.66 8.26
CA ASP A 360 2.77 13.79 7.50
C ASP A 360 3.87 14.68 8.11
N THR A 361 3.73 15.13 9.38
CA THR A 361 4.71 16.02 10.05
C THR A 361 5.72 15.30 10.96
N ILE A 362 5.67 13.97 11.05
CA ILE A 362 6.57 13.15 11.89
C ILE A 362 8.04 13.52 11.65
N GLY A 363 8.43 13.72 10.39
CA GLY A 363 9.80 14.06 10.01
C GLY A 363 10.35 15.32 10.69
N ILE A 364 9.50 16.25 11.13
CA ILE A 364 9.89 17.50 11.80
C ILE A 364 10.31 17.23 13.25
N VAL A 365 9.55 16.40 13.97
CA VAL A 365 9.73 16.20 15.42
C VAL A 365 10.43 14.90 15.77
N TYR A 366 10.53 13.96 14.83
CA TYR A 366 11.06 12.62 15.08
C TYR A 366 12.50 12.67 15.63
N GLN A 367 13.40 13.40 14.96
CA GLN A 367 14.80 13.51 15.36
C GLN A 367 14.95 14.12 16.76
N LYS A 368 14.17 15.17 17.08
CA LYS A 368 14.15 15.78 18.43
C LYS A 368 13.74 14.77 19.50
N ASN A 369 12.68 14.00 19.25
CA ASN A 369 12.16 13.06 20.24
C ASN A 369 13.03 11.80 20.36
N LEU A 370 13.58 11.33 19.24
CA LEU A 370 14.56 10.26 19.21
C LEU A 370 15.84 10.66 19.95
N ALA A 371 16.34 11.88 19.74
CA ALA A 371 17.47 12.42 20.48
C ALA A 371 17.19 12.39 21.97
N LYS A 372 16.00 12.80 22.44
CA LYS A 372 15.67 12.67 23.86
C LYS A 372 15.67 11.21 24.33
N VAL A 373 15.21 10.24 23.54
CA VAL A 373 15.21 8.80 23.91
C VAL A 373 16.65 8.32 24.09
N PHE A 374 17.54 8.74 23.19
CA PHE A 374 18.94 8.37 23.17
C PHE A 374 19.78 9.13 24.22
N SER A 375 19.67 10.46 24.26
CA SER A 375 20.41 11.38 25.12
C SER A 375 19.99 11.34 26.58
N SER A 376 18.76 10.89 26.89
CA SER A 376 18.34 10.79 28.30
C SER A 376 19.03 9.64 29.04
N ILE A 377 19.75 8.74 28.34
CA ILE A 377 20.32 7.56 28.97
C ILE A 377 21.79 7.28 28.55
N GLU A 378 22.38 7.95 27.56
CA GLU A 378 23.78 7.66 27.20
C GLU A 378 24.57 8.81 26.54
N SER A 379 25.81 8.96 26.98
CA SER A 379 26.86 9.81 26.41
C SER A 379 27.51 9.20 25.17
N ASP A 380 26.73 8.50 24.34
CA ASP A 380 27.28 7.68 23.28
C ASP A 380 27.44 8.48 21.97
N LYS A 381 28.63 8.36 21.37
CA LYS A 381 29.00 9.11 20.17
C LYS A 381 28.30 8.49 18.96
N GLY A 382 27.07 8.92 18.71
CA GLY A 382 26.47 9.11 17.38
C GLY A 382 26.20 7.90 16.49
N PHE A 383 25.29 6.99 16.84
CA PHE A 383 24.68 6.10 15.84
C PHE A 383 23.77 6.93 14.90
N PRO A 384 24.02 6.98 13.57
CA PRO A 384 23.19 7.76 12.67
C PRO A 384 21.85 7.04 12.46
N PHE A 385 20.83 7.41 13.24
CA PHE A 385 19.49 6.93 12.98
C PHE A 385 18.91 7.60 11.73
N PRO A 386 18.40 6.80 10.76
CA PRO A 386 17.78 7.36 9.58
C PRO A 386 16.60 8.25 9.97
N ARG A 387 16.52 9.44 9.37
CA ARG A 387 15.33 10.30 9.47
C ARG A 387 14.10 9.46 9.10
N GLN A 388 13.10 9.47 9.97
CA GLN A 388 11.84 8.79 9.74
C GLN A 388 10.74 9.82 9.48
N ASP A 389 9.96 9.56 8.46
CA ASP A 389 8.77 10.30 8.08
C ASP A 389 7.47 9.58 8.51
N ARG A 390 7.57 8.34 8.99
CA ARG A 390 6.47 7.47 9.44
C ARG A 390 6.87 6.62 10.63
N ILE A 391 5.94 6.40 11.54
CA ILE A 391 6.02 5.30 12.50
C ILE A 391 5.48 4.08 11.76
N HIS A 392 6.31 3.08 11.51
CA HIS A 392 5.92 1.94 10.66
C HIS A 392 5.05 0.93 11.43
N ASN A 393 3.97 1.45 12.00
CA ASN A 393 2.89 0.82 12.71
C ASN A 393 1.72 1.80 12.63
N ASP A 394 0.67 1.48 11.86
CA ASP A 394 -0.42 2.41 11.57
C ASP A 394 -1.16 2.92 12.82
N VAL A 395 -1.26 2.09 13.86
CA VAL A 395 -1.89 2.47 15.14
C VAL A 395 -1.08 3.57 15.81
N LEU A 396 0.24 3.38 15.92
CA LEU A 396 1.13 4.39 16.51
C LEU A 396 1.27 5.61 15.61
N ASP A 397 1.34 5.44 14.29
CA ASP A 397 1.40 6.54 13.31
C ASP A 397 0.14 7.42 13.43
N THR A 398 -1.04 6.80 13.52
CA THR A 398 -2.31 7.50 13.71
C THR A 398 -2.36 8.22 15.06
N ALA A 399 -1.93 7.58 16.14
CA ALA A 399 -1.88 8.21 17.45
C ALA A 399 -0.89 9.39 17.50
N VAL A 400 0.28 9.27 16.86
CA VAL A 400 1.26 10.36 16.77
C VAL A 400 0.71 11.51 15.95
N THR A 401 0.15 11.24 14.78
CA THR A 401 -0.27 12.28 13.82
C THR A 401 -1.60 12.93 14.20
N ARG A 402 -2.56 12.16 14.73
CA ARG A 402 -3.94 12.60 14.98
C ARG A 402 -4.42 12.43 16.43
N GLY A 403 -3.53 12.01 17.33
CA GLY A 403 -3.82 11.85 18.75
C GLY A 403 -4.77 10.70 19.07
N ILE A 404 -5.19 10.60 20.34
CA ILE A 404 -6.05 9.52 20.83
C ILE A 404 -7.46 9.60 20.22
N PHE A 405 -7.94 10.80 19.89
CA PHE A 405 -9.22 10.98 19.19
C PHE A 405 -9.13 10.45 17.76
N GLY A 406 -8.03 10.73 17.06
CA GLY A 406 -7.80 10.21 15.72
C GLY A 406 -7.64 8.69 15.71
N LEU A 407 -6.97 8.14 16.72
CA LEU A 407 -6.87 6.69 16.89
C LEU A 407 -8.25 6.07 17.18
N GLY A 408 -9.05 6.68 18.06
CA GLY A 408 -10.38 6.19 18.39
C GLY A 408 -11.31 6.13 17.18
N THR A 409 -11.34 7.19 16.36
CA THR A 409 -12.15 7.21 15.13
C THR A 409 -11.60 6.25 14.06
N TYR A 410 -10.29 6.07 13.96
CA TYR A 410 -9.68 5.08 13.08
C TYR A 410 -10.06 3.64 13.46
N ILE A 411 -9.98 3.28 14.74
CA ILE A 411 -10.41 1.95 15.23
C ILE A 411 -11.92 1.77 14.99
N TRP A 412 -12.72 2.80 15.27
CA TRP A 412 -14.16 2.75 15.01
C TRP A 412 -14.50 2.55 13.53
N LEU A 413 -13.75 3.19 12.62
CA LEU A 413 -13.90 2.98 11.19
C LEU A 413 -13.61 1.53 10.79
N LEU A 414 -12.53 0.93 11.33
CA LEU A 414 -12.17 -0.47 11.06
C LEU A 414 -13.21 -1.47 11.62
N THR A 415 -13.73 -1.22 12.82
CA THR A 415 -14.75 -2.10 13.42
C THR A 415 -16.07 -1.97 12.68
N ALA A 416 -16.50 -0.76 12.32
CA ALA A 416 -17.72 -0.53 11.55
C ALA A 416 -17.68 -1.16 10.14
N PHE A 417 -16.49 -1.30 9.55
CA PHE A 417 -16.33 -2.01 8.28
C PHE A 417 -16.38 -3.54 8.42
N SER A 418 -16.04 -4.05 9.61
CA SER A 418 -15.96 -5.49 9.88
C SER A 418 -17.30 -6.12 10.29
N VAL A 419 -18.24 -5.29 10.74
CA VAL A 419 -19.62 -5.64 11.11
C VAL A 419 -20.54 -5.45 9.90
#